data_AF-A0A2A6FQG0-F1
#
_entry.id   AF-A0A2A6FQG0-F1
#
_cell.length_a   1.000
_cell.length_b   1.000
_cell.length_c   1.000
_cell.angle_alpha   90.00
_cell.angle_beta   90.00
_cell.angle_gamma   90.00
#
_symmetry.space_group_name_H-M   'P 1'
#
loop_
_entity.id
_entity.type
_entity.pdbx_description
1 polymer ?
#
loop_
_entity_poly.entity_id
_entity_poly.type
_entity_poly.pdbx_seq_one_letter_code
_entity_poly.pdbx_strand_id
1 'polypeptide(L)'
;MTGCDCKKALAALEEYLRRELCEVEAEEIRAHLCECTHCSEELRVGQMLTAAVKRACGENAPDELKARVLAHLRCTDTAQDSASA
;
A
#
# COMPACT_ATOMS: atom_id res chain seq x y z
N MET A 1 -23.74 17.36 -0.51
CA MET A 1 -24.19 16.03 -0.02
C MET A 1 -23.00 15.08 0.16
N THR A 2 -21.90 15.54 0.77
CA THR A 2 -20.61 14.83 0.82
C THR A 2 -20.50 13.82 1.97
N GLY A 3 -21.49 13.77 2.86
CA GLY A 3 -21.47 12.89 4.03
C GLY A 3 -21.82 11.43 3.76
N CYS A 4 -22.39 11.10 2.59
CA CYS A 4 -22.71 9.71 2.22
C CYS A 4 -21.47 8.97 1.71
N ASP A 5 -20.64 9.66 0.92
CA ASP A 5 -19.47 9.06 0.28
C ASP A 5 -18.32 8.85 1.27
N CYS A 6 -18.18 9.74 2.26
CA CYS A 6 -17.18 9.59 3.33
C CYS A 6 -17.41 8.31 4.16
N LYS A 7 -18.67 7.96 4.47
CA LYS A 7 -18.97 6.75 5.26
C LYS A 7 -18.60 5.47 4.51
N LYS A 8 -18.83 5.43 3.20
CA LYS A 8 -18.43 4.31 2.35
C LYS A 8 -16.92 4.22 2.23
N ALA A 9 -16.25 5.36 1.99
CA ALA A 9 -14.80 5.42 1.90
C ALA A 9 -14.13 4.98 3.21
N LEU A 10 -14.66 5.39 4.37
CA LEU A 10 -14.17 4.98 5.68
C LEU A 10 -14.37 3.48 5.93
N ALA A 11 -15.52 2.91 5.55
CA ALA A 11 -15.78 1.48 5.70
C ALA A 11 -14.82 0.63 4.86
N ALA A 12 -14.50 1.07 3.64
CA ALA A 12 -13.57 0.38 2.74
C ALA A 12 -12.09 0.77 2.96
N LEU A 13 -11.80 1.69 3.88
CA LEU A 13 -10.45 2.24 4.08
C LEU A 13 -9.46 1.20 4.61
N GLU A 14 -9.93 0.31 5.49
CA GLU A 14 -9.11 -0.77 6.04
C GLU A 14 -8.74 -1.78 4.95
N GLU A 15 -9.71 -2.18 4.13
CA GLU A 15 -9.50 -3.07 2.98
C GLU A 15 -8.55 -2.42 1.95
N TYR A 16 -8.68 -1.11 1.72
CA TYR A 16 -7.76 -0.34 0.90
C TYR A 16 -6.31 -0.36 1.44
N LEU A 17 -6.13 -0.17 2.75
CA LEU A 17 -4.81 -0.24 3.40
C LEU A 17 -4.15 -1.62 3.27
N ARG A 18 -4.97 -2.67 3.28
CA ARG A 18 -4.52 -4.06 3.14
C ARG A 18 -4.37 -4.50 1.68
N ARG A 19 -4.75 -3.65 0.72
CA ARG A 19 -4.79 -3.93 -0.72
C ARG A 19 -5.71 -5.11 -1.06
N GLU A 20 -6.83 -5.21 -0.36
CA GLU A 20 -7.82 -6.29 -0.50
C GLU A 20 -9.01 -5.89 -1.39
N LEU A 21 -9.02 -4.65 -1.90
CA LEU A 21 -10.05 -4.16 -2.82
C LEU A 21 -9.75 -4.51 -4.28
N CYS A 22 -10.81 -4.59 -5.09
CA CYS A 22 -10.62 -4.65 -6.54
C CYS A 22 -10.11 -3.31 -7.08
N GLU A 23 -9.60 -3.32 -8.32
CA GLU A 23 -8.98 -2.14 -8.93
C GLU A 23 -9.94 -0.94 -9.03
N VAL A 24 -11.21 -1.21 -9.39
CA VAL A 24 -12.25 -0.18 -9.52
C VAL A 24 -12.55 0.49 -8.17
N GLU A 25 -12.77 -0.30 -7.12
CA GLU A 25 -13.03 0.23 -5.77
C GLU A 25 -11.84 1.01 -5.22
N ALA A 26 -10.62 0.53 -5.50
CA ALA A 26 -9.40 1.22 -5.11
C ALA A 26 -9.24 2.58 -5.83
N GLU A 27 -9.67 2.69 -7.09
CA GLU A 27 -9.69 3.97 -7.83
C GLU A 27 -10.71 4.95 -7.28
N GLU A 28 -11.93 4.49 -6.97
CA GLU A 28 -12.97 5.32 -6.37
C GLU A 28 -12.53 5.92 -5.03
N ILE A 29 -11.91 5.10 -4.17
CA ILE A 29 -11.37 5.57 -2.89
C ILE A 29 -10.22 6.56 -3.12
N ARG A 30 -9.32 6.29 -4.08
CA ARG A 30 -8.23 7.23 -4.42
C ARG A 30 -8.76 8.59 -4.86
N ALA A 31 -9.78 8.61 -5.70
CA ALA A 31 -10.43 9.84 -6.12
C ALA A 31 -11.01 10.60 -4.92
N HIS A 32 -11.72 9.89 -4.03
CA HIS A 32 -12.29 10.49 -2.83
C HIS A 32 -11.23 11.07 -1.87
N LEU A 33 -10.11 10.35 -1.67
CA LEU A 33 -9.01 10.79 -0.83
C LEU A 33 -8.34 12.08 -1.34
N CYS A 34 -8.40 12.35 -2.64
CA CYS A 34 -7.88 13.59 -3.22
C CYS A 34 -8.76 14.81 -2.91
N GLU A 35 -10.07 14.59 -2.71
CA GLU A 35 -11.05 15.64 -2.50
C GLU A 35 -11.40 15.84 -1.01
N CYS A 36 -11.23 14.80 -0.19
CA CYS A 36 -11.68 14.77 1.20
C CYS A 36 -10.51 14.73 2.20
N THR A 37 -10.24 15.87 2.84
CA THR A 37 -9.19 15.97 3.88
C THR A 37 -9.47 15.08 5.09
N HIS A 38 -10.73 14.85 5.45
CA HIS A 38 -11.05 13.98 6.59
C HIS A 38 -10.62 12.54 6.32
N CYS A 39 -11.02 11.97 5.18
CA CYS A 39 -10.64 10.61 4.82
C CYS A 39 -9.14 10.45 4.58
N SER A 40 -8.44 11.48 4.08
CA SER A 40 -6.98 11.45 3.94
C SER A 40 -6.26 11.42 5.29
N GLU A 41 -6.77 12.14 6.30
CA GLU A 41 -6.21 12.09 7.65
C GLU A 41 -6.46 10.74 8.32
N GLU A 42 -7.65 10.15 8.16
CA GLU A 42 -7.94 8.79 8.66
C GLU A 42 -7.03 7.74 8.00
N LEU A 43 -6.79 7.85 6.69
CA LEU A 43 -5.83 6.99 5.99
C LEU A 43 -4.43 7.09 6.60
N ARG A 44 -3.99 8.32 6.88
CA ARG A 44 -2.67 8.60 7.46
C ARG A 44 -2.54 7.97 8.85
N VAL A 45 -3.57 8.07 9.68
CA VAL A 45 -3.61 7.42 11.00
C VAL A 45 -3.47 5.90 10.85
N GLY A 46 -4.24 5.29 9.94
CA GLY A 46 -4.17 3.85 9.66
C GLY A 46 -2.79 3.39 9.17
N GLN A 47 -2.13 4.18 8.33
CA GLN A 47 -0.75 3.94 7.88
C GLN A 47 0.25 4.01 9.05
N MET A 48 0.13 5.04 9.90
CA MET A 48 0.99 5.20 11.07
C MET A 48 0.86 4.03 12.04
N LEU A 49 -0.38 3.59 12.31
CA LEU A 49 -0.65 2.44 13.17
C LEU A 49 -0.04 1.16 12.57
N THR A 50 -0.29 0.91 11.28
CA THR A 50 0.26 -0.26 10.58
C THR A 50 1.79 -0.26 10.61
N ALA A 51 2.42 0.90 10.41
CA ALA A 51 3.87 1.04 10.50
C ALA A 51 4.41 0.81 11.92
N ALA A 52 3.70 1.31 12.94
CA ALA A 52 4.06 1.10 14.34
C ALA A 52 3.99 -0.39 14.73
N VAL A 53 2.92 -1.07 14.35
CA VAL A 53 2.75 -2.52 14.57
C VAL A 53 3.84 -3.31 13.84
N LYS A 54 4.10 -3.01 12.57
CA LYS A 54 5.19 -3.66 11.80
C LYS A 54 6.56 -3.46 12.44
N ARG A 55 6.81 -2.29 13.04
CA ARG A 55 8.07 -2.02 13.75
C ARG A 55 8.18 -2.83 15.04
N ALA A 56 7.09 -2.96 15.79
CA ALA A 56 7.07 -3.67 17.07
C ALA A 56 7.08 -5.20 16.90
N CYS A 57 6.48 -5.72 15.83
CA CYS A 57 6.27 -7.16 15.61
C CYS A 57 7.00 -7.71 14.38
N GLY A 58 7.91 -6.94 13.78
CA GLY A 58 8.63 -7.34 12.57
C GLY A 58 9.76 -8.32 12.87
N GLU A 59 9.57 -9.59 12.55
CA GLU A 59 10.68 -10.54 12.44
C GLU A 59 11.51 -10.22 11.18
N ASN A 60 12.81 -10.09 11.35
CA ASN A 60 13.70 -9.86 10.21
C ASN A 60 13.80 -11.14 9.38
N ALA A 61 13.54 -11.05 8.08
CA ALA A 61 13.79 -12.16 7.17
C ALA A 61 15.26 -12.62 7.28
N PRO A 62 15.55 -13.93 7.24
CA PRO A 62 16.90 -14.45 7.31
C PRO A 62 17.81 -13.83 6.25
N ASP A 63 19.04 -13.48 6.62
CA ASP A 63 19.95 -12.75 5.73
C ASP A 63 20.29 -13.52 4.46
N GLU A 64 20.33 -14.86 4.53
CA GLU A 64 20.52 -15.72 3.37
C GLU A 64 19.37 -15.59 2.35
N LEU A 65 18.12 -15.51 2.82
CA LEU A 65 16.97 -15.31 1.95
C LEU A 65 17.00 -13.92 1.30
N LYS A 66 17.35 -12.89 2.07
CA LYS A 66 17.52 -11.52 1.54
C LYS A 66 18.60 -11.49 0.45
N ALA A 67 19.75 -12.11 0.69
CA ALA A 67 20.85 -12.17 -0.27
C ALA A 67 20.42 -12.87 -1.57
N ARG A 68 19.69 -13.99 -1.47
CA ARG A 68 19.15 -14.70 -2.63
C ARG A 68 18.16 -13.85 -3.42
N VAL A 69 17.20 -13.19 -2.77
CA VAL A 69 16.22 -12.31 -3.45
C VAL A 69 16.92 -11.15 -4.14
N LEU A 70 17.86 -10.49 -3.46
CA LEU A 70 18.62 -9.38 -4.04
C LEU A 70 19.47 -9.81 -5.24
N ALA A 71 20.07 -11.00 -5.20
CA ALA A 71 20.79 -11.56 -6.33
C ALA A 71 19.85 -11.83 -7.52
N HIS A 72 18.68 -12.41 -7.27
CA HIS A 72 17.66 -12.65 -8.30
C HIS A 72 17.14 -11.36 -8.94
N LEU A 73 16.78 -10.35 -8.14
CA LEU A 73 16.30 -9.06 -8.64
C LEU A 73 17.34 -8.38 -9.53
N ARG A 74 18.61 -8.37 -9.12
CA ARG A 74 19.69 -7.80 -9.94
C ARG A 74 19.84 -8.52 -11.28
N CYS A 75 19.72 -9.85 -11.31
CA CYS A 75 19.76 -10.60 -12.56
C CYS A 75 18.58 -10.26 -13.48
N THR A 76 17.36 -10.07 -12.94
CA THR A 76 16.18 -9.70 -13.73
C THR A 76 16.21 -8.25 -14.21
N ASP A 77 16.69 -7.32 -13.38
CA ASP A 77 16.83 -5.91 -13.74
C ASP A 77 17.87 -5.73 -14.87
N THR A 78 19.01 -6.44 -14.80
CA THR A 78 20.00 -6.42 -15.89
C THR A 78 19.46 -6.98 -17.21
N ALA A 79 18.50 -7.90 -17.16
CA ALA A 79 17.84 -8.40 -18.38
C ALA A 79 16.83 -7.39 -18.94
N GLN A 80 16.13 -6.61 -18.10
CA GLN A 80 15.19 -5.58 -18.53
C GLN A 80 15.87 -4.36 -19.16
N ASP A 81 17.06 -3.98 -18.69
CA ASP A 81 17.86 -2.89 -19.27
C ASP A 81 18.41 -3.26 -20.66
N SER A 82 18.72 -4.54 -20.91
CA SER A 82 19.20 -5.01 -22.23
C SER A 82 18.10 -5.14 -23.30
N ALA A 83 16.83 -5.10 -22.91
CA ALA A 83 15.68 -5.15 -23.83
C ALA A 83 15.13 -3.75 -24.20
N SER A 84 15.66 -2.69 -23.58
CA SER A 84 15.25 -1.30 -23.80
C SER A 84 16.33 -0.44 -24.51
N ALA A 85 17.38 -1.07 -25.03
CA ALA A 85 18.47 -0.44 -25.80
C ALA A 85 18.46 -0.89 -27.27
#